data_AF-A0A7C6ZKJ0-F1
#
_entry.id   AF-A0A7C6ZKJ0-F1
#
_cell.length_a   1.000
_cell.length_b   1.000
_cell.length_c   1.000
_cell.angle_alpha   90.00
_cell.angle_beta   90.00
_cell.angle_gamma   90.00
#
_symmetry.space_group_name_H-M   'P 1'
#
loop_
_entity.id
_entity.type
_entity.pdbx_description
1 polymer ?
#
loop_
_entity_poly.entity_id
_entity_poly.type
_entity_poly.pdbx_seq_one_letter_code
_entity_poly.pdbx_strand_id
1 'polypeptide(L)'
;METIFGIQPILGKSSLLENKKDEDSVSFKEFLMASLKQVSDLQKDAEKKMSEVVLGDARSVHEVIIATEKAALALQLLVQVQNKAIDAYHEIMRLQF
;
A
#
# COMPACT_ATOMS: atom_id res chain seq x y z
N MET A 1 -51.98 -46.66 7.37
CA MET A 1 -50.70 -46.73 6.64
C MET A 1 -50.84 -45.80 5.45
N GLU A 2 -49.82 -44.99 5.18
CA GLU A 2 -49.61 -44.17 3.97
C GLU A 2 -49.96 -42.65 4.04
N THR A 3 -48.87 -41.91 4.25
CA THR A 3 -48.46 -40.59 3.71
C THR A 3 -49.23 -39.33 4.09
N ILE A 4 -48.79 -38.73 5.19
CA ILE A 4 -48.88 -37.30 5.50
C ILE A 4 -47.59 -36.60 5.02
N PHE A 5 -47.78 -35.46 4.36
CA PHE A 5 -46.84 -34.35 4.21
C PHE A 5 -45.66 -34.53 3.25
N GLY A 6 -45.81 -33.91 2.08
CA GLY A 6 -44.69 -33.58 1.22
C GLY A 6 -43.79 -32.55 1.90
N ILE A 7 -42.57 -32.97 2.23
CA ILE A 7 -41.41 -32.08 2.31
C ILE A 7 -40.34 -32.71 1.44
N GLN A 8 -40.05 -32.07 0.32
CA GLN A 8 -38.84 -32.37 -0.44
C GLN A 8 -37.62 -31.94 0.41
N PRO A 9 -36.55 -32.74 0.48
CA PRO A 9 -35.32 -32.30 1.10
C PRO A 9 -34.75 -31.13 0.29
N ILE A 10 -34.62 -29.96 0.92
CA ILE A 10 -33.88 -28.83 0.38
C ILE A 10 -32.38 -29.14 0.39
N LEU A 11 -31.95 -30.01 -0.52
CA LEU A 11 -30.55 -30.15 -0.90
C LEU A 11 -30.27 -29.22 -2.07
N GLY A 12 -29.40 -28.24 -1.85
CA GLY A 12 -28.66 -27.62 -2.95
C GLY A 12 -28.98 -26.16 -3.28
N LYS A 13 -28.87 -25.26 -2.30
CA LYS A 13 -28.33 -23.90 -2.54
C LYS A 13 -27.37 -23.49 -1.41
N SER A 14 -26.33 -24.29 -1.21
CA SER A 14 -25.07 -23.79 -0.66
C SER A 14 -24.36 -22.94 -1.74
N SER A 15 -24.98 -21.82 -2.11
CA SER A 15 -24.34 -20.76 -2.91
C SER A 15 -23.90 -19.61 -2.00
N LEU A 16 -23.53 -19.91 -0.74
CA LEU A 16 -23.02 -18.93 0.22
C LEU A 16 -21.50 -18.71 0.08
N LEU A 17 -20.94 -19.07 -1.07
CA LEU A 17 -19.54 -18.85 -1.41
C LEU A 17 -19.51 -18.20 -2.80
N GLU A 18 -20.29 -17.14 -2.99
CA GLU A 18 -19.94 -16.16 -4.00
C GLU A 18 -18.64 -15.52 -3.52
N ASN A 19 -17.52 -16.08 -3.99
CA ASN A 19 -16.21 -15.46 -3.94
C ASN A 19 -16.30 -14.20 -4.80
N LYS A 20 -16.87 -13.16 -4.18
CA LYS A 20 -16.71 -11.79 -4.62
C LYS A 20 -15.23 -11.53 -4.44
N LYS A 21 -14.47 -11.71 -5.53
CA LYS A 21 -13.08 -11.29 -5.61
C LYS A 21 -12.97 -9.94 -4.91
N ASP A 22 -12.10 -9.86 -3.91
CA ASP A 22 -11.62 -8.63 -3.30
C ASP A 22 -11.05 -7.72 -4.40
N GLU A 23 -11.91 -7.01 -5.11
CA GLU A 23 -11.52 -6.07 -6.18
C GLU A 23 -10.98 -4.75 -5.63
N ASP A 24 -11.10 -4.53 -4.31
CA ASP A 24 -10.67 -3.30 -3.63
C ASP A 24 -9.45 -3.49 -2.70
N SER A 25 -8.87 -4.68 -2.61
CA SER A 25 -7.66 -4.88 -1.80
C SER A 25 -6.40 -4.52 -2.59
N VAL A 26 -5.94 -3.28 -2.46
CA VAL A 26 -4.59 -2.89 -2.94
C VAL A 26 -3.57 -3.78 -2.23
N SER A 27 -2.79 -4.55 -2.98
CA SER A 27 -1.80 -5.43 -2.37
C SER A 27 -0.70 -4.60 -1.70
N PHE A 28 -0.14 -5.09 -0.60
CA PHE A 28 0.99 -4.43 0.06
C PHE A 28 2.17 -4.20 -0.91
N LYS A 29 2.40 -5.13 -1.84
CA LYS A 29 3.41 -5.00 -2.90
C LYS A 29 3.12 -3.79 -3.80
N GLU A 30 1.89 -3.63 -4.27
CA GLU A 30 1.50 -2.49 -5.12
C GLU A 30 1.61 -1.17 -4.36
N PHE A 31 1.15 -1.14 -3.11
CA PHE A 31 1.31 0.03 -2.24
C PHE A 31 2.79 0.40 -2.05
N LEU A 32 3.65 -0.58 -1.71
CA LEU A 32 5.08 -0.36 -1.52
C LEU A 32 5.76 0.13 -2.80
N MET A 33 5.42 -0.46 -3.96
CA MET A 33 5.94 -0.01 -5.25
C MET A 33 5.48 1.42 -5.59
N ALA A 34 4.22 1.76 -5.30
CA ALA A 34 3.70 3.11 -5.50
C ALA A 34 4.41 4.12 -4.58
N SER A 35 4.62 3.79 -3.30
CA SER A 35 5.35 4.65 -2.37
C SER A 35 6.81 4.83 -2.76
N LEU A 36 7.50 3.77 -3.20
CA LEU A 36 8.87 3.86 -3.74
C LEU A 36 8.94 4.79 -4.95
N LYS A 37 7.98 4.65 -5.89
CA LYS A 37 7.88 5.54 -7.04
C LYS A 37 7.66 6.99 -6.60
N GLN A 38 6.78 7.22 -5.62
CA GLN A 38 6.51 8.55 -5.08
C GLN A 38 7.75 9.19 -4.47
N VAL A 39 8.53 8.44 -3.68
CA VAL A 39 9.81 8.93 -3.12
C VAL A 39 10.80 9.27 -4.24
N SER A 40 10.91 8.43 -5.26
CA SER A 40 11.78 8.72 -6.41
C SER A 40 11.35 9.97 -7.18
N ASP A 41 10.04 10.17 -7.35
CA ASP A 41 9.50 11.35 -8.01
C ASP A 41 9.78 12.63 -7.19
N LEU A 42 9.65 12.56 -5.85
CA LEU A 42 10.02 13.66 -4.96
C LEU A 42 11.51 14.00 -5.01
N GLN A 43 12.38 12.99 -5.07
CA GLN A 43 13.83 13.20 -5.24
C GLN A 43 14.14 13.90 -6.56
N LYS A 44 13.53 13.46 -7.67
CA LYS A 44 13.72 14.10 -8.99
C LYS A 44 13.19 15.54 -9.02
N ASP A 45 12.08 15.81 -8.35
CA ASP A 45 11.56 17.18 -8.24
C ASP A 45 12.53 18.10 -7.47
N ALA A 46 13.09 17.60 -6.36
CA ALA A 46 14.10 18.32 -5.61
C ALA A 46 15.36 18.61 -6.45
N GLU A 47 15.86 17.62 -7.20
CA GLU A 47 17.00 17.78 -8.11
C GLU A 47 16.72 18.79 -9.22
N LYS A 48 15.52 18.74 -9.82
CA LYS A 48 15.11 19.69 -10.86
C LYS A 48 15.09 21.12 -10.32
N LYS A 49 14.45 21.34 -9.17
CA LYS A 49 14.41 22.64 -8.52
C LYS A 49 15.81 23.12 -8.12
N MET A 50 16.69 22.19 -7.72
CA MET A 50 18.08 22.51 -7.38
C MET A 50 18.84 23.05 -8.59
N SER A 51 18.63 22.44 -9.76
CA SER A 51 19.19 22.94 -11.02
C SER A 51 18.71 24.37 -11.33
N GLU A 52 17.43 24.67 -11.15
CA GLU A 52 16.84 26.00 -11.36
C GLU A 52 17.43 27.07 -10.42
N VAL A 53 17.73 26.68 -9.17
CA VAL A 53 18.39 27.56 -8.20
C VAL A 53 19.84 27.86 -8.58
N VAL A 54 20.59 26.84 -9.00
CA VAL A 54 21.99 26.99 -9.45
C VAL A 54 22.08 27.90 -10.68
N LEU A 55 21.04 27.93 -11.52
CA LEU A 55 20.92 28.82 -12.68
C LEU A 55 20.58 30.28 -12.31
N GLY A 56 20.43 30.60 -11.02
CA GLY A 56 20.30 31.96 -10.52
C GLY A 56 18.89 32.40 -10.11
N ASP A 57 17.89 31.50 -10.12
CA ASP A 57 16.58 31.84 -9.56
C ASP A 57 16.57 31.66 -8.04
N ALA A 58 17.00 32.70 -7.33
CA ALA A 58 17.05 32.73 -5.86
C ALA A 58 15.67 32.56 -5.20
N ARG A 59 14.57 32.78 -5.93
CA ARG A 59 13.20 32.57 -5.42
C ARG A 59 12.87 31.09 -5.23
N SER A 60 13.55 30.21 -5.97
CA SER A 60 13.32 28.76 -5.92
C SER A 60 14.09 28.05 -4.80
N VAL A 61 14.99 28.73 -4.08
CA VAL A 61 15.81 28.14 -3.00
C VAL A 61 14.93 27.52 -1.91
N HIS A 62 13.90 28.25 -1.47
CA HIS A 62 12.97 27.74 -0.46
C HIS A 62 12.21 26.51 -0.96
N GLU A 63 11.87 26.47 -2.25
CA GLU A 63 11.20 25.31 -2.85
C GLU A 63 12.10 24.08 -2.91
N VAL A 64 13.40 24.25 -3.19
CA VAL A 64 14.38 23.15 -3.14
C VAL A 64 14.49 22.57 -1.75
N ILE A 65 14.57 23.43 -0.74
CA ILE A 65 14.65 23.00 0.67
C ILE A 65 13.38 22.22 1.03
N ILE A 66 12.19 22.74 0.69
CA ILE A 66 10.93 22.04 0.94
C ILE A 66 10.87 20.70 0.20
N ALA A 67 11.22 20.67 -1.08
CA ALA A 67 11.16 19.45 -1.89
C ALA A 67 12.11 18.38 -1.35
N THR A 68 13.31 18.79 -0.95
CA THR A 68 14.31 17.90 -0.34
C THR A 68 13.82 17.34 0.99
N GLU A 69 13.25 18.20 1.85
CA GLU A 69 12.71 17.77 3.16
C GLU A 69 11.53 16.79 2.99
N LYS A 70 10.64 17.06 2.02
CA LYS A 70 9.55 16.15 1.67
C LYS A 70 10.07 14.79 1.22
N ALA A 71 11.08 14.76 0.35
CA ALA A 71 11.69 13.52 -0.10
C ALA A 71 12.31 12.72 1.06
N ALA A 72 13.03 13.42 1.96
CA ALA A 72 13.65 12.81 3.13
C ALA A 72 12.62 12.21 4.10
N LEU A 73 11.57 12.97 4.45
CA LEU A 73 10.47 12.49 5.30
C LEU A 73 9.73 11.30 4.68
N ALA A 74 9.43 11.37 3.39
CA ALA A 74 8.77 10.27 2.69
C ALA A 74 9.60 8.99 2.69
N LEU A 75 10.92 9.11 2.49
CA LEU A 75 11.84 7.97 2.58
C LEU A 75 11.90 7.40 4.00
N GLN A 76 11.98 8.25 5.03
CA GLN A 76 11.97 7.81 6.43
C GLN A 76 10.70 7.03 6.76
N LEU A 77 9.54 7.54 6.33
CA LEU A 77 8.26 6.86 6.51
C LEU A 77 8.26 5.49 5.83
N LEU A 78 8.77 5.41 4.60
CA LEU A 78 8.85 4.16 3.84
C LEU A 78 9.69 3.10 4.56
N VAL A 79 10.84 3.48 5.13
CA VAL A 79 11.69 2.58 5.92
C VAL A 79 10.96 2.09 7.18
N GLN A 80 10.21 2.95 7.86
CA GLN A 80 9.42 2.52 9.01
C GLN A 80 8.34 1.50 8.64
N VAL A 81 7.65 1.71 7.51
CA VAL A 81 6.66 0.76 6.99
C VAL A 81 7.32 -0.56 6.63
N GLN A 82 8.48 -0.53 5.96
CA GLN A 82 9.26 -1.73 5.64
C GLN A 82 9.62 -2.52 6.90
N ASN A 83 10.16 -1.85 7.91
CA ASN A 83 10.53 -2.48 9.18
C ASN A 83 9.29 -3.11 9.86
N LYS A 84 8.17 -2.39 9.89
CA LYS A 84 6.94 -2.89 10.50
C LYS A 84 6.36 -4.11 9.77
N ALA A 85 6.49 -4.16 8.44
CA ALA A 85 6.09 -5.30 7.64
C ALA A 85 6.96 -6.53 7.94
N ILE A 86 8.27 -6.35 8.07
CA ILE A 86 9.21 -7.42 8.47
C ILE A 86 8.89 -7.92 9.89
N ASP A 87 8.63 -7.00 10.83
CA ASP A 87 8.26 -7.36 12.20
C ASP A 87 6.96 -8.17 12.24
N ALA A 88 5.95 -7.79 11.46
CA ALA A 88 4.70 -8.53 11.36
C ALA A 88 4.92 -9.94 10.79
N TYR A 89 5.78 -10.07 9.78
CA TYR A 89 6.17 -11.38 9.26
C TYR A 89 6.85 -12.24 10.34
N HIS A 90 7.81 -11.67 11.09
CA HIS A 90 8.47 -12.38 12.19
C HIS A 90 7.50 -12.78 13.31
N GLU A 91 6.50 -11.96 13.63
CA GLU A 91 5.50 -12.28 14.65
C GLU A 91 4.62 -13.46 14.23
N ILE A 92 4.16 -13.49 12.98
CA ILE A 92 3.39 -14.63 12.45
C ILE A 92 4.21 -15.91 12.52
N MET A 93 5.50 -15.84 12.18
CA MET A 93 6.39 -17.00 12.29
C MET A 93 6.52 -17.47 13.74
N ARG A 94 6.62 -16.56 14.72
CA ARG A 94 6.69 -16.92 16.15
C ARG A 94 5.43 -17.63 16.67
N LEU A 95 4.24 -17.25 16.20
CA LEU A 95 2.98 -17.85 16.64
C LEU A 95 2.76 -19.28 16.13
N GLN A 96 3.50 -19.72 15.11
CA GLN A 96 3.34 -21.03 14.48
C GLN A 96 4.24 -22.12 15.09
N PHE A 97 4.97 -21.83 16.17
CA PHE A 97 5.83 -22.78 16.90
C PHE A 97 5.37 -23.01 18.33
#